data_AF-A0AAN6FXI3-F1
#
_entry.id   AF-A0AAN6FXI3-F1
#
_cell.length_a   1.000
_cell.length_b   1.000
_cell.length_c   1.000
_cell.angle_alpha   90.00
_cell.angle_beta   90.00
_cell.angle_gamma   90.00
#
_symmetry.space_group_name_H-M   'P 1'
#
loop_
_entity.id
_entity.type
_entity.pdbx_description
1 polymer ?
#
loop_
_entity_poly.entity_id
_entity_poly.type
_entity_poly.pdbx_seq_one_letter_code
_entity_poly.pdbx_strand_id
1 'polypeptide(L)'
;MASITYQRLHTLLHRTAIRTDAHLTHLNRVLASSAGVEALLCTLSYTLLFLHSRLIRLLEKRYERLALAFVIKASSPLTGLATLAPPRTRLSELCAGTRALADLIDDFRFFTRLWGLVAIYGTARGNYLAPPGDAVLKTLVWARVSVSAVFQVLENGAYLAGKGVLRGEKWVARGPRWMVLSNRFWLAHVLVEGLRLLRVRQLRFNEEFGAKGGAGVHSFDGGEVKIQSEALRKKWYWDFYANAGWLPLTLHWSFEDESTVPLSDTWIGLFGMIPGIVALREVWQQTGE
;
A
#
# COMPACT_ATOMS: atom_id res chain seq x y z
N MET A 1 5.08 -6.13 -53.70
CA MET A 1 4.29 -6.22 -52.46
C MET A 1 5.09 -6.71 -51.24
N ALA A 2 5.87 -7.80 -51.33
CA ALA A 2 6.62 -8.35 -50.20
C ALA A 2 7.62 -7.38 -49.51
N SER A 3 8.29 -6.51 -50.27
CA SER A 3 9.25 -5.52 -49.75
C SER A 3 8.62 -4.46 -48.83
N ILE A 4 7.40 -4.01 -49.15
CA ILE A 4 6.67 -3.02 -48.33
C ILE A 4 6.21 -3.63 -47.00
N THR A 5 5.77 -4.89 -47.01
CA THR A 5 5.39 -5.62 -45.80
C THR A 5 6.60 -5.87 -44.89
N TYR A 6 7.75 -6.22 -45.47
CA TYR A 6 9.01 -6.40 -44.74
C TYR A 6 9.48 -5.09 -44.08
N GLN A 7 9.49 -3.97 -44.80
CA GLN A 7 9.86 -2.67 -44.25
C GLN A 7 8.92 -2.21 -43.13
N ARG A 8 7.61 -2.46 -43.26
CA ARG A 8 6.62 -2.16 -42.22
C ARG A 8 6.85 -3.02 -40.97
N LEU A 9 7.04 -4.33 -41.12
CA LEU A 9 7.30 -5.24 -40.00
C LEU A 9 8.61 -4.85 -39.28
N HIS A 10 9.68 -4.59 -40.03
CA HIS A 10 10.95 -4.12 -39.48
C HIS A 10 10.78 -2.83 -38.67
N THR A 11 10.02 -1.87 -39.19
CA THR A 11 9.75 -0.60 -38.48
C THR A 11 8.95 -0.82 -37.21
N LEU A 12 7.93 -1.69 -37.23
CA LEU A 12 7.13 -2.02 -36.05
C LEU A 12 7.97 -2.73 -34.99
N LEU A 13 8.76 -3.73 -35.39
CA LEU A 13 9.67 -4.45 -34.48
C LEU A 13 10.70 -3.50 -33.87
N HIS A 14 11.35 -2.66 -34.68
CA HIS A 14 12.32 -1.67 -34.19
C HIS A 14 11.69 -0.68 -33.20
N ARG A 15 10.50 -0.14 -33.51
CA ARG A 15 9.78 0.75 -32.59
C ARG A 15 9.37 0.03 -31.29
N THR A 16 8.97 -1.23 -31.39
CA THR A 16 8.58 -2.04 -30.23
C THR A 16 9.79 -2.37 -29.37
N ALA A 17 10.93 -2.68 -29.99
CA ALA A 17 12.20 -2.92 -29.31
C ALA A 17 12.66 -1.68 -28.55
N ILE A 18 12.71 -0.50 -29.20
CA ILE A 18 13.09 0.75 -28.54
C ILE A 18 12.17 1.09 -27.37
N ARG A 19 10.86 0.94 -27.54
CA ARG A 19 9.89 1.23 -26.47
C ARG A 19 10.04 0.26 -25.30
N THR A 20 10.23 -1.03 -25.59
CA THR A 20 10.46 -2.05 -24.57
C THR A 20 11.75 -1.79 -23.82
N ASP A 21 12.85 -1.49 -24.53
CA ASP A 21 14.15 -1.17 -23.95
C ASP A 21 14.09 0.06 -23.03
N ALA A 22 13.50 1.16 -23.52
CA ALA A 22 13.30 2.36 -22.71
C ALA A 22 12.44 2.08 -21.46
N HIS A 23 11.38 1.27 -21.60
CA HIS A 23 10.52 0.91 -20.48
C HIS A 23 11.23 0.02 -19.46
N LEU A 24 11.98 -0.99 -19.91
CA LEU A 24 12.74 -1.89 -19.04
C LEU A 24 13.86 -1.15 -18.32
N THR A 25 14.55 -0.23 -18.99
CA THR A 25 15.58 0.61 -18.38
C THR A 25 14.98 1.50 -17.30
N HIS A 26 13.82 2.11 -17.56
CA HIS A 26 13.14 2.93 -16.56
C HIS A 26 12.64 2.08 -15.38
N LEU A 27 12.03 0.92 -15.65
CA LEU A 27 11.62 -0.02 -14.61
C LEU A 27 12.82 -0.47 -13.75
N ASN A 28 13.97 -0.73 -14.36
CA ASN A 28 15.19 -1.06 -13.63
C ASN A 28 15.60 0.08 -12.68
N ARG A 29 15.51 1.35 -13.10
CA ARG A 29 15.77 2.50 -12.22
C ARG A 29 14.79 2.58 -11.05
N VAL A 30 13.51 2.29 -11.29
CA VAL A 30 12.51 2.22 -10.21
C VAL A 30 12.87 1.14 -9.20
N LEU A 31 13.15 -0.08 -9.68
CA LEU A 31 13.45 -1.24 -8.83
C LEU A 31 14.83 -1.19 -8.17
N ALA A 32 15.75 -0.37 -8.69
CA ALA A 32 17.03 -0.10 -8.05
C ALA A 32 16.89 0.76 -6.78
N SER A 33 15.73 1.38 -6.55
CA SER A 33 15.44 2.16 -5.35
C SER A 33 14.59 1.37 -4.35
N SER A 34 14.87 1.50 -3.06
CA SER A 34 14.04 0.91 -2.00
C SER A 34 12.61 1.44 -2.04
N ALA A 35 12.43 2.72 -2.34
CA ALA A 35 11.12 3.35 -2.50
C ALA A 35 10.30 2.73 -3.65
N GLY A 36 10.94 2.44 -4.78
CA GLY A 36 10.27 1.82 -5.93
C GLY A 36 9.90 0.36 -5.66
N VAL A 37 10.76 -0.40 -4.99
CA VAL A 37 10.44 -1.76 -4.53
C VAL A 37 9.24 -1.72 -3.57
N GLU A 38 9.26 -0.87 -2.55
CA GLU A 38 8.15 -0.73 -1.60
C GLU A 38 6.83 -0.31 -2.28
N ALA A 39 6.88 0.64 -3.21
CA ALA A 39 5.70 1.10 -3.94
C ALA A 39 5.11 -0.01 -4.85
N LEU A 40 5.98 -0.77 -5.52
CA LEU A 40 5.56 -1.91 -6.33
C LEU A 40 4.94 -3.00 -5.45
N LEU A 41 5.62 -3.40 -4.38
CA LEU A 41 5.14 -4.43 -3.47
C LEU A 41 3.83 -4.02 -2.79
N CYS A 42 3.68 -2.75 -2.42
CA CYS A 42 2.43 -2.20 -1.93
C CYS A 42 1.30 -2.32 -2.94
N THR A 43 1.54 -1.89 -4.17
CA THR A 43 0.54 -2.00 -5.24
C THR A 43 0.16 -3.45 -5.48
N LEU A 44 1.16 -4.33 -5.54
CA LEU A 44 1.01 -5.75 -5.84
C LEU A 44 0.25 -6.48 -4.73
N SER A 45 0.56 -6.26 -3.45
CA SER A 45 -0.10 -6.96 -2.35
C SER A 45 -1.60 -6.64 -2.28
N TYR A 46 -1.99 -5.38 -2.40
CA TYR A 46 -3.41 -5.00 -2.41
C TYR A 46 -4.13 -5.43 -3.70
N THR A 47 -3.43 -5.46 -4.85
CA THR A 47 -3.98 -6.03 -6.08
C THR A 47 -4.24 -7.52 -5.93
N LEU A 48 -3.31 -8.27 -5.33
CA LEU A 48 -3.46 -9.69 -5.06
C LEU A 48 -4.58 -9.96 -4.04
N LEU A 49 -4.72 -9.13 -3.00
CA LEU A 49 -5.82 -9.25 -2.05
C LEU A 49 -7.18 -9.02 -2.72
N PHE A 50 -7.28 -7.99 -3.57
CA PHE A 50 -8.47 -7.76 -4.38
C PHE A 50 -8.77 -8.97 -5.28
N LEU A 51 -7.77 -9.46 -6.01
CA LEU A 51 -7.90 -10.61 -6.91
C LEU A 51 -8.33 -11.86 -6.15
N HIS A 52 -7.68 -12.15 -5.02
CA HIS A 52 -8.01 -13.27 -4.14
C HIS A 52 -9.48 -13.21 -3.71
N SER A 53 -9.96 -12.04 -3.27
CA SER A 53 -11.37 -11.86 -2.87
C SER A 53 -12.35 -12.14 -4.02
N ARG A 54 -11.94 -11.95 -5.29
CA ARG A 54 -12.76 -12.28 -6.46
C ARG A 54 -12.70 -13.77 -6.76
N LEU A 55 -11.51 -14.37 -6.67
CA LEU A 55 -11.31 -15.80 -6.88
C LEU A 55 -12.06 -16.65 -5.85
N ILE A 56 -12.00 -16.28 -4.56
CA ILE A 56 -12.66 -17.04 -3.49
C ILE A 56 -14.18 -17.04 -3.67
N ARG A 57 -14.80 -15.89 -3.99
CA ARG A 57 -16.24 -15.82 -4.31
C ARG A 57 -16.65 -16.66 -5.51
N LEU A 58 -15.79 -16.74 -6.52
CA LEU A 58 -16.04 -17.61 -7.67
C LEU A 58 -15.90 -19.09 -7.29
N LEU A 59 -14.98 -19.42 -6.39
CA LEU A 59 -14.76 -20.76 -5.87
C LEU A 59 -15.92 -21.21 -4.99
N GLU A 60 -16.36 -20.39 -4.05
CA GLU A 60 -17.53 -20.62 -3.19
C GLU A 60 -18.78 -20.91 -4.02
N LYS A 61 -19.09 -20.06 -5.01
CA LYS A 61 -20.23 -20.30 -5.93
C LYS A 61 -20.12 -21.59 -6.74
N ARG A 62 -18.91 -22.09 -6.99
CA ARG A 62 -18.73 -23.40 -7.63
C ARG A 62 -18.96 -24.54 -6.64
N TYR A 63 -18.43 -24.42 -5.43
CA TYR A 63 -18.64 -25.41 -4.37
C TYR A 63 -20.09 -25.48 -3.92
N GLU A 64 -20.81 -24.36 -3.79
CA GLU A 64 -22.24 -24.35 -3.53
C GLU A 64 -23.04 -25.09 -4.60
N ARG A 65 -22.77 -24.83 -5.89
CA ARG A 65 -23.43 -25.53 -7.00
C ARG A 65 -23.12 -27.02 -7.02
N LEU A 66 -21.88 -27.40 -6.70
CA LEU A 66 -21.50 -28.80 -6.57
C LEU A 66 -22.24 -29.46 -5.40
N ALA A 67 -22.26 -28.82 -4.24
CA ALA A 67 -22.96 -29.31 -3.05
C ALA A 67 -24.47 -29.49 -3.32
N LEU A 68 -25.12 -28.51 -3.94
CA LEU A 68 -26.52 -28.62 -4.35
C LEU A 68 -26.76 -29.76 -5.34
N ALA A 69 -25.87 -29.94 -6.32
CA ALA A 69 -25.97 -31.04 -7.27
C ALA A 69 -25.82 -32.41 -6.59
N PHE A 70 -24.97 -32.52 -5.56
CA PHE A 70 -24.86 -33.73 -4.74
C PHE A 70 -26.13 -33.98 -3.92
N VAL A 71 -26.68 -32.96 -3.27
CA VAL A 71 -27.92 -33.06 -2.49
C VAL A 71 -29.09 -33.50 -3.37
N ILE A 72 -29.27 -32.91 -4.56
CA ILE A 72 -30.35 -33.26 -5.49
C ILE A 72 -30.21 -34.71 -5.99
N LYS A 73 -28.98 -35.19 -6.18
CA LYS A 73 -28.72 -36.56 -6.67
C LYS A 73 -28.70 -37.61 -5.56
N ALA A 74 -28.66 -37.22 -4.29
CA ALA A 74 -28.67 -38.16 -3.18
C ALA A 74 -30.09 -38.70 -2.97
N SER A 75 -30.36 -39.90 -3.45
CA SER A 75 -31.67 -40.57 -3.34
C SER A 75 -31.98 -41.17 -1.96
N SER A 76 -31.11 -40.99 -0.96
CA SER A 76 -31.23 -41.59 0.37
C SER A 76 -30.76 -40.61 1.45
N PRO A 77 -31.29 -40.68 2.70
CA PRO A 77 -30.81 -39.81 3.76
C PRO A 77 -29.34 -40.12 3.99
N LEU A 78 -28.47 -39.12 3.79
CA LEU A 78 -27.03 -39.16 4.07
C LEU A 78 -26.81 -39.46 5.57
N THR A 79 -26.96 -40.73 5.94
CA THR A 79 -26.64 -41.30 7.24
C THR A 79 -25.16 -41.60 7.22
N GLY A 80 -24.39 -40.54 7.48
CA GLY A 80 -22.93 -40.57 7.47
C GLY A 80 -22.41 -39.20 7.11
N LEU A 81 -22.01 -38.45 8.13
CA LEU A 81 -21.30 -37.17 8.05
C LEU A 81 -19.89 -37.39 7.47
N ALA A 82 -19.81 -37.90 6.24
CA ALA A 82 -18.60 -37.82 5.46
C ALA A 82 -18.45 -36.35 5.05
N THR A 83 -17.68 -35.58 5.83
CA THR A 83 -17.18 -34.28 5.40
C THR A 83 -16.34 -34.52 4.14
N LEU A 84 -16.99 -34.43 2.97
CA LEU A 84 -16.31 -34.50 1.69
C LEU A 84 -15.34 -33.33 1.63
N ALA A 85 -14.04 -33.62 1.57
CA ALA A 85 -13.03 -32.60 1.38
C ALA A 85 -13.32 -31.84 0.07
N PRO A 86 -13.25 -30.50 0.06
CA PRO A 86 -13.50 -29.73 -1.14
C PRO A 86 -12.53 -30.16 -2.26
N PRO A 87 -13.01 -30.37 -3.49
CA PRO A 87 -12.17 -30.88 -4.56
C PRO A 87 -11.07 -29.88 -4.90
N ARG A 88 -9.83 -30.37 -4.98
CA ARG A 88 -8.69 -29.58 -5.48
C ARG A 88 -8.86 -29.35 -6.97
N THR A 89 -8.99 -28.09 -7.35
CA THR A 89 -9.15 -27.65 -8.74
C THR A 89 -8.10 -26.59 -9.05
N ARG A 90 -7.85 -26.33 -10.35
CA ARG A 90 -6.96 -25.22 -10.74
C ARG A 90 -7.38 -23.88 -10.12
N LEU A 91 -8.68 -23.66 -9.90
CA LEU A 91 -9.18 -22.44 -9.27
C LEU A 91 -8.87 -22.38 -7.77
N SER A 92 -9.00 -23.50 -7.04
CA SER A 92 -8.64 -23.54 -5.62
C SER A 92 -7.13 -23.36 -5.42
N GLU A 93 -6.31 -23.98 -6.26
CA GLU A 93 -4.86 -23.80 -6.25
C GLU A 93 -4.47 -22.35 -6.58
N LEU A 94 -5.09 -21.73 -7.59
CA LEU A 94 -4.86 -20.32 -7.92
C LEU A 94 -5.28 -19.40 -6.78
N CYS A 95 -6.41 -19.68 -6.13
CA CYS A 95 -6.90 -18.91 -4.99
C CYS A 95 -5.92 -18.96 -3.81
N ALA A 96 -5.43 -20.16 -3.47
CA ALA A 96 -4.44 -20.38 -2.42
C ALA A 96 -3.09 -19.72 -2.77
N GLY A 97 -2.58 -19.92 -3.99
CA GLY A 97 -1.32 -19.32 -4.43
C GLY A 97 -1.36 -17.80 -4.46
N THR A 98 -2.49 -17.20 -4.88
CA THR A 98 -2.68 -15.74 -4.85
C THR A 98 -2.61 -15.20 -3.41
N ARG A 99 -3.25 -15.89 -2.45
CA ARG A 99 -3.23 -15.49 -1.04
C ARG A 99 -1.83 -15.63 -0.45
N ALA A 100 -1.18 -16.77 -0.66
CA ALA A 100 0.15 -17.03 -0.16
C ALA A 100 1.18 -16.01 -0.66
N LEU A 101 1.07 -15.58 -1.92
CA LEU A 101 1.93 -14.53 -2.47
C LEU A 101 1.66 -13.16 -1.81
N ALA A 102 0.39 -12.80 -1.59
CA ALA A 102 0.03 -11.57 -0.88
C ALA A 102 0.60 -11.56 0.55
N ASP A 103 0.41 -12.66 1.28
CA ASP A 103 0.91 -12.80 2.66
C ASP A 103 2.45 -12.75 2.72
N LEU A 104 3.14 -13.37 1.75
CA LEU A 104 4.60 -13.30 1.65
C LEU A 104 5.10 -11.87 1.40
N ILE A 105 4.43 -11.13 0.50
CA ILE A 105 4.79 -9.74 0.22
C ILE A 105 4.56 -8.87 1.46
N ASP A 106 3.41 -9.00 2.12
CA ASP A 106 3.13 -8.23 3.32
C ASP A 106 4.13 -8.55 4.43
N ASP A 107 4.50 -9.82 4.63
CA ASP A 107 5.55 -10.21 5.57
C ASP A 107 6.89 -9.55 5.27
N PHE A 108 7.33 -9.59 4.01
CA PHE A 108 8.56 -8.92 3.59
C PHE A 108 8.49 -7.40 3.86
N ARG A 109 7.34 -6.77 3.58
CA ARG A 109 7.14 -5.34 3.85
C ARG A 109 7.16 -5.01 5.35
N PHE A 110 6.62 -5.87 6.22
CA PHE A 110 6.75 -5.69 7.66
C PHE A 110 8.22 -5.78 8.09
N PHE A 111 8.97 -6.73 7.52
CA PHE A 111 10.40 -6.85 7.78
C PHE A 111 11.18 -5.61 7.34
N THR A 112 10.90 -5.06 6.15
CA THR A 112 11.56 -3.84 5.66
C THR A 112 11.21 -2.58 6.45
N ARG A 113 10.05 -2.55 7.11
CA ARG A 113 9.68 -1.45 7.99
C ARG A 113 10.41 -1.43 9.34
N LEU A 114 11.17 -2.47 9.71
CA LEU A 114 11.95 -2.47 10.96
C LEU A 114 12.89 -1.26 11.08
N TRP A 115 13.40 -0.76 9.95
CA TRP A 115 14.25 0.43 9.87
C TRP A 115 13.47 1.76 9.86
N GLY A 116 12.14 1.73 9.97
CA GLY A 116 11.26 2.89 9.83
C GLY A 116 11.54 4.04 10.79
N LEU A 117 12.05 3.75 12.00
CA LEU A 117 12.44 4.79 12.97
C LEU A 117 13.55 5.70 12.43
N VAL A 118 14.45 5.18 11.60
CA VAL A 118 15.51 5.97 10.97
C VAL A 118 14.92 6.94 9.95
N ALA A 119 13.95 6.49 9.15
CA ALA A 119 13.23 7.35 8.20
C ALA A 119 12.40 8.43 8.93
N ILE A 120 11.77 8.08 10.05
CA ILE A 120 11.02 9.02 10.90
C ILE A 120 11.97 10.06 11.51
N TYR A 121 13.15 9.65 12.00
CA TYR A 121 14.18 10.58 12.45
C TYR A 121 14.64 11.53 11.32
N GLY A 122 14.87 11.00 10.12
CA GLY A 122 15.21 11.82 8.95
C GLY A 122 14.15 12.88 8.66
N THR A 123 12.86 12.49 8.76
CA THR A 123 11.71 13.40 8.62
C THR A 123 11.70 14.45 9.73
N ALA A 124 11.87 14.04 10.99
CA ALA A 124 11.93 14.94 12.14
C ALA A 124 13.05 15.98 11.99
N ARG A 125 14.26 15.53 11.60
CA ARG A 125 15.41 16.40 11.33
C ARG A 125 15.13 17.36 10.18
N GLY A 126 14.53 16.90 9.08
CA GLY A 126 14.15 17.76 7.97
C GLY A 126 13.20 18.88 8.39
N ASN A 127 12.19 18.55 9.20
CA ASN A 127 11.23 19.52 9.74
C ASN A 127 11.85 20.47 10.77
N TYR A 128 12.87 20.03 11.50
CA TYR A 128 13.63 20.88 12.42
C TYR A 128 14.48 21.91 11.66
N LEU A 129 15.19 21.46 10.63
CA LEU A 129 16.10 22.31 9.84
C LEU A 129 15.34 23.25 8.89
N ALA A 130 14.18 22.84 8.40
CA ALA A 130 13.34 23.62 7.50
C ALA A 130 11.87 23.57 7.94
N PRO A 131 11.52 24.22 9.06
CA PRO A 131 10.15 24.19 9.58
C PRO A 131 9.17 24.91 8.65
N PRO A 132 7.88 24.50 8.65
CA PRO A 132 6.84 25.27 7.98
C PRO A 132 6.74 26.70 8.56
N GLY A 133 6.44 27.67 7.70
CA GLY A 133 6.21 29.06 8.11
C GLY A 133 4.88 29.26 8.87
N ASP A 134 3.89 28.39 8.63
CA ASP A 134 2.62 28.39 9.37
C ASP A 134 2.72 27.58 10.67
N ALA A 135 2.29 28.18 11.78
CA ALA A 135 2.33 27.56 13.10
C ALA A 135 1.47 26.29 13.20
N VAL A 136 0.31 26.27 12.53
CA VAL A 136 -0.56 25.09 12.51
C VAL A 136 0.09 23.95 11.74
N LEU A 137 0.67 24.22 10.57
CA LEU A 137 1.45 23.23 9.82
C LEU A 137 2.63 22.70 10.64
N LYS A 138 3.35 23.57 11.35
CA LYS A 138 4.46 23.15 12.23
C LYS A 138 3.98 22.17 13.30
N THR A 139 2.87 22.46 13.97
CA THR A 139 2.27 21.55 14.98
C THR A 139 1.84 20.23 14.36
N LEU A 140 1.16 20.25 13.20
CA LEU A 140 0.69 19.04 12.53
C LEU A 140 1.83 18.15 12.07
N VAL A 141 2.92 18.74 11.58
CA VAL A 141 4.12 18.01 11.16
C VAL A 141 4.80 17.31 12.35
N TRP A 142 4.93 17.98 13.50
CA TRP A 142 5.48 17.35 14.72
C TRP A 142 4.53 16.32 15.34
N ALA A 143 3.22 16.56 15.28
CA ALA A 143 2.23 15.57 15.67
C ALA A 143 2.36 14.30 14.81
N ARG A 144 2.49 14.47 13.48
CA ARG A 144 2.70 13.37 12.52
C ARG A 144 3.97 12.56 12.85
N VAL A 145 5.09 13.23 13.11
CA VAL A 145 6.34 12.58 13.54
C VAL A 145 6.13 11.76 14.81
N SER A 146 5.45 12.34 15.80
CA SER A 146 5.23 11.71 17.10
C SER A 146 4.36 10.45 16.99
N VAL A 147 3.22 10.53 16.29
CA VAL A 147 2.34 9.36 16.09
C VAL A 147 3.02 8.28 15.24
N SER A 148 3.82 8.66 14.24
CA SER A 148 4.62 7.72 13.45
C SER A 148 5.67 6.98 14.29
N ALA A 149 6.35 7.66 15.20
CA ALA A 149 7.34 7.02 16.06
C ALA A 149 6.70 5.96 16.96
N VAL A 150 5.56 6.29 17.58
CA VAL A 150 4.82 5.33 18.42
C VAL A 150 4.29 4.17 17.59
N PHE A 151 3.70 4.44 16.42
CA PHE A 151 3.30 3.41 15.46
C PHE A 151 4.44 2.43 15.18
N GLN A 152 5.63 2.94 14.81
CA GLN A 152 6.73 2.08 14.38
C GLN A 152 7.29 1.22 15.53
N VAL A 153 7.36 1.76 16.75
CA VAL A 153 7.79 0.98 17.92
C VAL A 153 6.83 -0.16 18.20
N LEU A 154 5.52 0.11 18.15
CA LEU A 154 4.49 -0.90 18.40
C LEU A 154 4.45 -1.96 17.30
N GLU A 155 4.51 -1.54 16.02
CA GLU A 155 4.55 -2.44 14.87
C GLU A 155 5.78 -3.36 14.94
N ASN A 156 6.97 -2.80 15.16
CA ASN A 156 8.20 -3.58 15.26
C ASN A 156 8.13 -4.60 16.40
N GLY A 157 7.63 -4.19 17.58
CA GLY A 157 7.47 -5.09 18.72
C GLY A 157 6.48 -6.22 18.44
N ALA A 158 5.32 -5.91 17.87
CA ALA A 158 4.30 -6.90 17.53
C ALA A 158 4.81 -7.87 16.45
N TYR A 159 5.46 -7.36 15.41
CA TYR A 159 6.02 -8.16 14.33
C TYR A 159 7.12 -9.12 14.82
N LEU A 160 8.11 -8.61 15.57
CA LEU A 160 9.20 -9.42 16.10
C LEU A 160 8.72 -10.46 17.14
N ALA A 161 7.68 -10.13 17.92
CA ALA A 161 7.01 -11.10 18.80
C ALA A 161 6.30 -12.19 17.98
N GLY A 162 5.56 -11.82 16.93
CA GLY A 162 4.90 -12.76 16.01
C GLY A 162 5.86 -13.68 15.27
N LYS A 163 7.12 -13.24 15.05
CA LYS A 163 8.20 -14.05 14.47
C LYS A 163 9.01 -14.84 15.49
N GLY A 164 8.69 -14.75 16.78
CA GLY A 164 9.40 -15.47 17.84
C GLY A 164 10.82 -14.94 18.14
N VAL A 165 11.15 -13.74 17.66
CA VAL A 165 12.41 -13.05 17.96
C VAL A 165 12.34 -12.45 19.37
N LEU A 166 11.25 -11.74 19.69
CA LEU A 166 10.97 -11.31 21.06
C LEU A 166 10.28 -12.44 21.82
N ARG A 167 11.06 -13.10 22.69
CA ARG A 167 10.64 -14.31 23.41
C ARG A 167 10.04 -14.02 24.78
N GLY A 168 9.17 -14.92 25.23
CA GLY A 168 8.53 -14.89 26.55
C GLY A 168 7.03 -14.60 26.49
N GLU A 169 6.28 -15.18 27.41
CA GLU A 169 4.81 -15.13 27.45
C GLU A 169 4.26 -13.70 27.41
N LYS A 170 4.94 -12.75 28.07
CA LYS A 170 4.56 -11.34 28.08
C LYS A 170 4.57 -10.70 26.69
N TRP A 171 5.54 -11.05 25.84
CA TRP A 171 5.63 -10.52 24.48
C TRP A 171 4.56 -11.12 23.57
N VAL A 172 4.38 -12.43 23.66
CA VAL A 172 3.35 -13.17 22.89
C VAL A 172 1.94 -12.64 23.25
N ALA A 173 1.64 -12.50 24.55
CA ALA A 173 0.33 -12.03 25.00
C ALA A 173 0.04 -10.56 24.63
N ARG A 174 1.09 -9.72 24.51
CA ARG A 174 0.93 -8.30 24.15
C ARG A 174 0.87 -8.05 22.64
N GLY A 175 1.42 -8.96 21.82
CA GLY A 175 1.55 -8.79 20.38
C GLY A 175 0.27 -8.35 19.67
N PRO A 176 -0.86 -9.07 19.83
CA PRO A 176 -2.12 -8.69 19.19
C PRO A 176 -2.59 -7.28 19.57
N ARG A 177 -2.52 -6.93 20.87
CA ARG A 177 -2.88 -5.60 21.36
C ARG A 177 -1.95 -4.51 20.81
N TRP A 178 -0.65 -4.80 20.70
CA TRP A 178 0.32 -3.87 20.13
C TRP A 178 0.05 -3.62 18.65
N MET A 179 -0.34 -4.65 17.90
CA MET A 179 -0.72 -4.51 16.48
C MET A 179 -1.97 -3.64 16.31
N VAL A 180 -3.01 -3.84 17.13
CA VAL A 180 -4.20 -2.97 17.08
C VAL A 180 -3.85 -1.54 17.47
N LEU A 181 -3.04 -1.36 18.52
CA LEU A 181 -2.61 -0.03 18.96
C LEU A 181 -1.74 0.65 17.90
N SER A 182 -0.83 -0.06 17.22
CA SER A 182 -0.07 0.50 16.10
C SER A 182 -1.02 0.98 15.01
N ASN A 183 -2.00 0.16 14.60
CA ASN A 183 -2.98 0.57 13.58
C ASN A 183 -3.80 1.81 13.99
N ARG A 184 -4.11 2.00 15.29
CA ARG A 184 -4.73 3.24 15.79
C ARG A 184 -3.80 4.46 15.68
N PHE A 185 -2.51 4.30 15.93
CA PHE A 185 -1.53 5.37 15.68
C PHE A 185 -1.31 5.64 14.19
N TRP A 186 -1.44 4.62 13.35
CA TRP A 186 -1.46 4.80 11.90
C TRP A 186 -2.72 5.55 11.43
N LEU A 187 -3.88 5.24 11.98
CA LEU A 187 -5.10 6.03 11.76
C LEU A 187 -4.91 7.48 12.21
N ALA A 188 -4.35 7.71 13.39
CA ALA A 188 -4.03 9.06 13.88
C ALA A 188 -3.08 9.79 12.92
N HIS A 189 -2.08 9.12 12.36
CA HIS A 189 -1.21 9.67 11.32
C HIS A 189 -2.01 10.12 10.08
N VAL A 190 -2.89 9.27 9.56
CA VAL A 190 -3.73 9.56 8.39
C VAL A 190 -4.66 10.75 8.65
N LEU A 191 -5.21 10.87 9.87
CA LEU A 191 -6.04 12.01 10.27
C LEU A 191 -5.22 13.30 10.36
N VAL A 192 -4.05 13.27 11.01
CA VAL A 192 -3.14 14.43 11.10
C VAL A 192 -2.67 14.86 9.71
N GLU A 193 -2.37 13.92 8.82
CA GLU A 193 -2.00 14.20 7.44
C GLU A 193 -3.16 14.80 6.65
N GLY A 194 -4.39 14.30 6.85
CA GLY A 194 -5.60 14.91 6.31
C GLY A 194 -5.77 16.37 6.75
N LEU A 195 -5.58 16.66 8.05
CA LEU A 195 -5.61 18.03 8.58
C LEU A 195 -4.50 18.90 7.98
N ARG A 196 -3.29 18.35 7.81
CA ARG A 196 -2.17 19.05 7.15
C ARG A 196 -2.53 19.41 5.71
N LEU A 197 -3.09 18.47 4.95
CA LEU A 197 -3.53 18.70 3.57
C LEU A 197 -4.64 19.76 3.52
N LEU A 198 -5.65 19.68 4.40
CA LEU A 198 -6.68 20.71 4.47
C LEU A 198 -6.09 22.10 4.78
N ARG A 199 -5.10 22.18 5.68
CA ARG A 199 -4.41 23.43 5.99
C ARG A 199 -3.62 23.97 4.81
N VAL A 200 -2.89 23.12 4.07
CA VAL A 200 -2.21 23.52 2.82
C VAL A 200 -3.20 24.09 1.80
N ARG A 201 -4.37 23.48 1.66
CA ARG A 201 -5.43 23.97 0.78
C ARG A 201 -6.03 25.30 1.25
N GLN A 202 -6.24 25.48 2.56
CA GLN A 202 -6.69 26.76 3.16
C GLN A 202 -5.70 27.89 2.88
N LEU A 203 -4.40 27.59 2.94
CA LEU A 203 -3.32 28.51 2.61
C LEU A 203 -3.13 28.69 1.09
N ARG A 204 -4.06 28.14 0.27
CA ARG A 204 -4.08 28.25 -1.19
C ARG A 204 -2.77 27.80 -1.85
N PHE A 205 -2.13 26.77 -1.29
CA PHE A 205 -0.85 26.27 -1.81
C PHE A 205 0.25 27.35 -1.80
N ASN A 206 0.22 28.27 -0.84
CA ASN A 206 1.28 29.27 -0.68
C ASN A 206 2.50 28.65 0.03
N GLU A 207 3.63 28.68 -0.67
CA GLU A 207 4.90 28.07 -0.27
C GLU A 207 5.65 28.89 0.79
N GLU A 208 5.36 30.19 0.91
CA GLU A 208 5.92 31.06 1.95
C GLU A 208 5.56 30.53 3.35
N PHE A 209 4.39 29.91 3.49
CA PHE A 209 3.96 29.27 4.73
C PHE A 209 4.55 27.88 4.93
N GLY A 210 5.49 27.48 4.08
CA GLY A 210 6.14 26.17 4.14
C GLY A 210 5.20 25.03 3.78
N ALA A 211 4.24 25.27 2.87
CA ALA A 211 3.44 24.24 2.22
C ALA A 211 4.29 23.37 1.28
N LYS A 212 5.49 22.96 1.72
CA LYS A 212 6.34 22.04 0.98
C LYS A 212 5.57 20.73 0.85
N GLY A 213 5.32 20.30 -0.39
CA GLY A 213 4.72 18.99 -0.64
C GLY A 213 5.56 17.92 0.07
N GLY A 214 4.92 16.94 0.70
CA GLY A 214 5.51 16.02 1.68
C GLY A 214 6.98 15.63 1.44
N ALA A 215 7.76 15.66 2.53
CA ALA A 215 9.21 15.44 2.56
C ALA A 215 9.61 14.11 1.90
N GLY A 216 10.45 14.23 0.88
CA GLY A 216 10.99 13.12 0.10
C GLY A 216 11.37 13.60 -1.30
N VAL A 217 12.37 14.48 -1.37
CA VAL A 217 13.35 14.75 -2.46
C VAL A 217 13.96 16.12 -2.14
N HIS A 218 15.25 16.11 -1.80
CA HIS A 218 16.06 17.32 -1.79
C HIS A 218 16.42 17.64 -3.25
N SER A 219 15.98 18.79 -3.75
CA SER A 219 16.67 19.50 -4.81
C SER A 219 16.88 20.94 -4.35
N PHE A 220 18.16 21.29 -4.25
CA PHE A 220 18.65 22.63 -3.96
C PHE A 220 18.81 23.29 -5.32
N ASP A 221 17.88 24.15 -5.71
CA ASP A 221 18.20 25.16 -6.71
C ASP A 221 17.38 26.43 -6.50
N GLY A 222 18.09 27.56 -6.51
CA GLY A 222 17.52 28.89 -6.38
C GLY A 222 16.99 29.34 -7.73
N GLY A 223 15.70 29.06 -7.99
CA GLY A 223 15.02 29.46 -9.21
C GLY A 223 13.56 29.83 -8.95
N GLU A 224 13.11 30.87 -9.63
CA GLU A 224 11.83 31.59 -9.52
C GLU A 224 10.58 30.78 -9.07
N VAL A 225 9.91 31.28 -8.04
CA VAL A 225 8.84 30.65 -7.22
C VAL A 225 7.47 30.51 -7.92
N LYS A 226 7.33 30.86 -9.21
CA LYS A 226 5.99 30.87 -9.86
C LYS A 226 5.49 29.51 -10.36
N ILE A 227 6.37 28.58 -10.75
CA ILE A 227 5.99 27.26 -11.29
C ILE A 227 5.56 26.29 -10.18
N GLN A 228 6.00 26.53 -8.94
CA GLN A 228 5.90 25.57 -7.87
C GLN A 228 4.47 25.45 -7.27
N SER A 229 3.64 26.52 -7.30
CA SER A 229 2.24 26.45 -6.81
C SER A 229 1.36 25.47 -7.59
N GLU A 230 1.51 25.36 -8.91
CA GLU A 230 0.74 24.38 -9.69
C GLU A 230 1.23 22.95 -9.48
N ALA A 231 2.55 22.76 -9.41
CA ALA A 231 3.15 21.47 -9.08
C ALA A 231 2.74 21.00 -7.68
N LEU A 232 2.75 21.92 -6.70
CA LEU A 232 2.28 21.70 -5.34
C LEU A 232 0.80 21.34 -5.31
N ARG A 233 -0.05 22.08 -6.04
CA ARG A 233 -1.48 21.75 -6.18
C ARG A 233 -1.67 20.35 -6.77
N LYS A 234 -0.92 19.98 -7.82
CA LYS A 234 -0.99 18.65 -8.41
C LYS A 234 -0.57 17.57 -7.42
N LYS A 235 0.56 17.77 -6.72
CA LYS A 235 1.05 16.86 -5.67
C LYS A 235 0.03 16.71 -4.54
N TRP A 236 -0.58 17.81 -4.10
CA TRP A 236 -1.62 17.80 -3.07
C TRP A 236 -2.78 16.87 -3.40
N TYR A 237 -3.25 16.83 -4.65
CA TYR A 237 -4.33 15.91 -5.04
C TYR A 237 -3.90 14.45 -4.91
N TRP A 238 -2.67 14.12 -5.31
CA TRP A 238 -2.14 12.76 -5.19
C TRP A 238 -1.94 12.37 -3.72
N ASP A 239 -1.35 13.25 -2.91
CA ASP A 239 -1.23 13.07 -1.46
C ASP A 239 -2.63 12.87 -0.83
N PHE A 240 -3.63 13.65 -1.25
CA PHE A 240 -5.00 13.53 -0.79
C PHE A 240 -5.64 12.19 -1.16
N TYR A 241 -5.49 11.72 -2.40
CA TYR A 241 -6.01 10.42 -2.82
C TYR A 241 -5.32 9.27 -2.09
N ALA A 242 -4.00 9.33 -1.91
CA ALA A 242 -3.27 8.34 -1.12
C ALA A 242 -3.77 8.31 0.33
N ASN A 243 -3.90 9.48 0.98
CA ASN A 243 -4.40 9.58 2.35
C ASN A 243 -5.86 9.10 2.47
N ALA A 244 -6.71 9.42 1.50
CA ALA A 244 -8.09 8.95 1.45
C ALA A 244 -8.19 7.42 1.24
N GLY A 245 -7.25 6.82 0.50
CA GLY A 245 -7.14 5.37 0.38
C GLY A 245 -6.71 4.70 1.69
N TRP A 246 -5.80 5.31 2.45
CA TRP A 246 -5.37 4.77 3.75
C TRP A 246 -6.42 4.89 4.86
N LEU A 247 -7.27 5.91 4.83
CA LEU A 247 -8.24 6.17 5.89
C LEU A 247 -9.18 4.98 6.21
N PRO A 248 -9.90 4.38 5.24
CA PRO A 248 -10.79 3.27 5.54
C PRO A 248 -10.01 2.03 6.02
N LEU A 249 -8.78 1.81 5.54
CA LEU A 249 -7.94 0.67 5.93
C LEU A 249 -7.45 0.78 7.37
N THR A 250 -6.90 1.92 7.73
CA THR A 250 -6.37 2.18 9.08
C THR A 250 -7.48 2.19 10.12
N LEU A 251 -8.68 2.65 9.75
CA LEU A 251 -9.87 2.48 10.58
C LEU A 251 -10.24 1.00 10.73
N HIS A 252 -10.28 0.25 9.63
CA HIS A 252 -10.61 -1.18 9.65
C HIS A 252 -9.69 -1.98 10.59
N TRP A 253 -8.39 -1.75 10.54
CA TRP A 253 -7.43 -2.45 11.40
C TRP A 253 -7.33 -1.91 12.85
N SER A 254 -8.11 -0.89 13.20
CA SER A 254 -8.14 -0.32 14.56
C SER A 254 -9.10 -1.06 15.50
N PHE A 255 -9.94 -1.96 14.96
CA PHE A 255 -10.88 -2.79 15.72
C PHE A 255 -10.18 -4.05 16.23
N GLU A 256 -10.56 -4.49 17.44
CA GLU A 256 -10.01 -5.70 18.06
C GLU A 256 -10.79 -6.96 17.65
N ASP A 257 -12.09 -6.80 17.39
CA ASP A 257 -12.99 -7.90 17.03
C ASP A 257 -13.26 -7.91 15.53
N GLU A 258 -12.90 -9.01 14.88
CA GLU A 258 -13.16 -9.29 13.47
C GLU A 258 -14.65 -9.20 13.10
N SER A 259 -15.57 -9.45 14.04
CA SER A 259 -17.01 -9.35 13.78
C SER A 259 -17.51 -7.90 13.59
N THR A 260 -16.73 -6.94 14.11
CA THR A 260 -17.08 -5.51 14.11
C THR A 260 -16.34 -4.73 13.01
N VAL A 261 -15.50 -5.39 12.23
CA VAL A 261 -14.67 -4.71 11.23
C VAL A 261 -15.51 -4.18 10.07
N PRO A 262 -15.27 -2.94 9.62
CA PRO A 262 -16.16 -2.25 8.68
C PRO A 262 -15.98 -2.66 7.21
N LEU A 263 -14.89 -3.34 6.84
CA LEU A 263 -14.52 -3.60 5.45
C LEU A 263 -14.33 -5.09 5.18
N SER A 264 -14.71 -5.52 3.98
CA SER A 264 -14.34 -6.81 3.42
C SER A 264 -13.01 -6.74 2.67
N ASP A 265 -12.35 -7.88 2.46
CA ASP A 265 -11.09 -8.02 1.70
C ASP A 265 -11.10 -7.31 0.33
N THR A 266 -12.27 -7.27 -0.31
CA THR A 266 -12.43 -6.54 -1.57
C THR A 266 -12.18 -5.06 -1.43
N TRP A 267 -12.74 -4.44 -0.40
CA TRP A 267 -12.55 -3.03 -0.13
C TRP A 267 -11.15 -2.76 0.40
N ILE A 268 -10.58 -3.68 1.18
CA ILE A 268 -9.18 -3.58 1.63
C ILE A 268 -8.24 -3.52 0.41
N GLY A 269 -8.39 -4.45 -0.54
CA GLY A 269 -7.62 -4.45 -1.77
C GLY A 269 -7.83 -3.18 -2.61
N LEU A 270 -9.09 -2.74 -2.82
CA LEU A 270 -9.37 -1.54 -3.62
C LEU A 270 -8.76 -0.27 -3.01
N PHE A 271 -8.99 -0.03 -1.72
CA PHE A 271 -8.50 1.18 -1.07
C PHE A 271 -6.98 1.17 -0.91
N GLY A 272 -6.36 0.01 -0.70
CA GLY A 272 -4.91 -0.12 -0.55
C GLY A 272 -4.13 -0.03 -1.86
N MET A 273 -4.75 -0.37 -2.99
CA MET A 273 -4.17 -0.14 -4.31
C MET A 273 -3.93 1.34 -4.59
N ILE A 274 -4.82 2.24 -4.12
CA ILE A 274 -4.73 3.68 -4.37
C ILE A 274 -3.39 4.26 -3.92
N PRO A 275 -3.00 4.21 -2.63
CA PRO A 275 -1.71 4.75 -2.18
C PRO A 275 -0.52 4.02 -2.81
N GLY A 276 -0.62 2.72 -3.10
CA GLY A 276 0.42 2.00 -3.84
C GLY A 276 0.65 2.59 -5.24
N ILE A 277 -0.42 2.80 -6.00
CA ILE A 277 -0.36 3.39 -7.35
C ILE A 277 0.18 4.82 -7.30
N VAL A 278 -0.25 5.61 -6.30
CA VAL A 278 0.27 6.97 -6.11
C VAL A 278 1.77 6.94 -5.87
N ALA A 279 2.25 6.12 -4.93
CA ALA A 279 3.67 5.99 -4.64
C ALA A 279 4.46 5.49 -5.85
N LEU A 280 3.94 4.50 -6.59
CA LEU A 280 4.60 3.95 -7.76
C LEU A 280 4.72 4.99 -8.88
N ARG A 281 3.68 5.80 -9.08
CA ARG A 281 3.67 6.92 -10.01
C ARG A 281 4.69 7.99 -9.61
N GLU A 282 4.82 8.29 -8.33
CA GLU A 282 5.79 9.27 -7.83
C GLU A 282 7.22 8.80 -8.08
N VAL A 283 7.55 7.57 -7.70
CA VAL A 283 8.89 7.02 -7.96
C VAL A 283 9.16 6.94 -9.45
N TRP A 284 8.18 6.52 -10.27
CA TRP A 284 8.31 6.50 -11.73
C TRP A 284 8.64 7.88 -12.30
N GLN A 285 8.04 8.95 -11.77
CA GLN A 285 8.35 10.32 -12.20
C GLN A 285 9.74 10.76 -11.75
N GLN A 286 10.14 10.42 -10.52
CA GLN A 286 11.45 10.77 -9.97
C GLN A 286 12.61 10.06 -10.67
N THR A 287 12.38 8.87 -11.23
CA THR A 287 13.39 8.10 -11.98
C THR A 287 13.26 8.23 -13.50
N GLY A 288 12.43 9.18 -13.96
CA GLY A 288 12.08 9.41 -15.37
C GLY A 288 13.13 10.16 -16.18
N GLU A 289 14.20 10.64 -15.54
CA GLU A 289 15.40 11.21 -16.15
C GLU A 289 16.43 10.10 -16.38
#